data_AF-A0A938GH87-F1
#
_entry.id   AF-A0A938GH87-F1
#
_cell.length_a   1.000
_cell.length_b   1.000
_cell.length_c   1.000
_cell.angle_alpha   90.00
_cell.angle_beta   90.00
_cell.angle_gamma   90.00
#
_symmetry.space_group_name_H-M   'P 1'
#
loop_
_entity.id
_entity.type
_entity.pdbx_description
1 polymer ?
#
loop_
_entity_poly.entity_id
_entity_poly.type
_entity_poly.pdbx_seq_one_letter_code
_entity_poly.pdbx_strand_id
1 'polypeptide(L)'
;MSLSCYVEKLPILYQEFAESERFNAGNKAHRAVFSSAQDLIQKTPAFWRKYVMPRVQKDFQGLHRYLSQPYPDGPSLYLECIEANIERVERTLSAAAA
;
A
#
# COMPACT_ATOMS: atom_id res chain seq x y z
N MET A 1 -3.18 -5.18 -1.14
CA MET A 1 -3.02 -4.17 -2.20
C MET A 1 -3.62 -4.61 -3.53
N SER A 2 -3.54 -5.89 -3.92
CA SER A 2 -4.09 -6.39 -5.21
C SER A 2 -5.59 -6.73 -5.19
N LEU A 3 -6.23 -6.78 -4.02
CA LEU A 3 -7.68 -7.03 -3.93
C LEU A 3 -8.45 -5.85 -4.54
N SER A 4 -9.50 -6.12 -5.31
CA SER A 4 -10.33 -5.07 -5.91
C SER A 4 -10.94 -4.11 -4.88
N CYS A 5 -11.27 -4.60 -3.68
CA CYS A 5 -11.79 -3.80 -2.56
C CYS A 5 -10.71 -3.19 -1.64
N TYR A 6 -9.44 -3.15 -2.09
CA TYR A 6 -8.34 -2.70 -1.23
C TYR A 6 -8.49 -1.24 -0.78
N VAL A 7 -8.91 -0.34 -1.67
CA VAL A 7 -9.02 1.09 -1.36
C VAL A 7 -10.09 1.35 -0.28
N GLU A 8 -11.20 0.63 -0.34
CA GLU A 8 -12.29 0.67 0.65
C GLU A 8 -11.86 0.14 2.01
N LYS A 9 -10.83 -0.72 2.05
CA LYS A 9 -10.29 -1.28 3.30
C LYS A 9 -9.25 -0.40 3.97
N LEU A 10 -8.70 0.63 3.30
CA LEU A 10 -7.69 1.51 3.90
C LEU A 10 -8.16 2.21 5.19
N PRO A 11 -9.42 2.70 5.30
CA PRO A 11 -9.92 3.24 6.56
C PRO A 11 -9.99 2.20 7.69
N ILE A 12 -10.37 0.96 7.37
CA ILE A 12 -10.43 -0.15 8.33
C ILE A 12 -9.01 -0.51 8.79
N LEU A 13 -8.06 -0.60 7.87
CA LEU A 13 -6.65 -0.82 8.19
C LEU A 13 -6.08 0.26 9.13
N TYR A 14 -6.49 1.53 8.96
CA TYR A 14 -6.12 2.57 9.92
C TYR A 14 -6.69 2.33 11.32
N GLN A 15 -7.92 1.81 11.44
CA GLN A 15 -8.50 1.46 12.74
C GLN A 15 -7.67 0.37 13.44
N GLU A 16 -7.18 -0.63 12.71
CA GLU A 16 -6.28 -1.65 13.24
C GLU A 16 -4.95 -1.04 13.75
N PHE A 17 -4.36 -0.09 13.01
CA PHE A 17 -3.20 0.65 13.50
C PHE A 17 -3.50 1.46 14.76
N ALA A 18 -4.62 2.18 14.78
CA ALA A 18 -5.02 2.98 15.93
C ALA A 18 -5.31 2.12 17.18
N GLU A 19 -5.86 0.92 16.99
CA GLU A 19 -6.04 -0.07 18.06
C GLU A 19 -4.67 -0.54 18.59
N SER A 20 -3.74 -0.90 17.71
CA SER A 20 -2.38 -1.28 18.09
C SER A 20 -1.66 -0.18 18.88
N GLU A 21 -1.77 1.08 18.45
CA GLU A 21 -1.18 2.22 19.18
C GLU A 21 -1.77 2.38 20.58
N ARG A 22 -3.09 2.22 20.74
CA ARG A 22 -3.75 2.29 22.05
C ARG A 22 -3.30 1.15 22.96
N PHE A 23 -3.22 -0.07 22.43
CA PHE A 23 -2.75 -1.24 23.18
C PHE A 23 -1.30 -1.07 23.64
N ASN A 24 -0.46 -0.45 22.81
CA ASN A 24 0.96 -0.23 23.08
C ASN A 24 1.27 1.14 23.73
N ALA A 25 0.26 1.86 24.21
CA ALA A 25 0.43 3.19 24.78
C ALA A 25 1.48 3.18 25.92
N GLY A 26 2.50 4.03 25.82
CA GLY A 26 3.61 4.10 26.78
C GLY A 26 4.84 3.27 26.42
N ASN A 27 4.77 2.40 25.41
CA ASN A 27 5.93 1.72 24.87
C ASN A 27 6.75 2.66 23.96
N LYS A 28 7.90 3.14 24.45
CA LYS A 28 8.79 4.04 23.70
C LYS A 28 9.32 3.47 22.38
N ALA A 29 9.28 2.15 22.20
CA ALA A 29 9.66 1.51 20.94
C ALA A 29 8.55 1.54 19.89
N HIS A 30 7.29 1.73 20.29
CA HIS A 30 6.15 1.85 19.39
C HIS A 30 5.92 3.31 19.03
N ARG A 31 5.86 3.64 17.74
CA ARG A 31 5.57 4.98 17.25
C ARG A 31 4.47 4.93 16.21
N ALA A 32 3.44 5.76 16.42
CA ALA A 32 2.39 6.00 15.44
C ALA A 32 2.99 6.45 14.10
N VAL A 33 2.74 5.64 13.07
CA VAL A 33 3.20 5.88 11.69
C VAL A 33 2.24 6.81 10.94
N PHE A 34 0.97 6.77 11.31
CA PHE A 34 -0.12 7.52 10.67
C PHE A 34 -0.90 8.32 11.71
N SER A 35 -1.24 9.57 11.38
CA SER A 35 -2.01 10.46 12.27
C SER A 35 -3.53 10.38 12.03
N SER A 36 -3.96 9.86 10.87
CA SER A 36 -5.36 9.67 10.52
C SER A 36 -5.52 8.65 9.38
N ALA A 37 -6.74 8.19 9.13
CA ALA A 37 -7.05 7.36 7.96
C ALA A 37 -6.71 8.08 6.65
N GLN A 38 -6.97 9.39 6.58
CA GLN A 38 -6.62 10.20 5.42
C GLN A 38 -5.10 10.28 5.22
N ASP A 39 -4.32 10.43 6.28
CA ASP A 39 -2.85 10.41 6.23
C ASP A 39 -2.33 9.05 5.72
N LEU A 40 -2.90 7.93 6.19
CA LEU A 40 -2.58 6.59 5.67
C LEU A 40 -2.87 6.49 4.17
N ILE A 41 -4.06 6.92 3.73
CA ILE A 41 -4.46 6.90 2.32
C ILE A 41 -3.51 7.75 1.47
N GLN A 42 -3.19 8.98 1.90
CA GLN A 42 -2.26 9.89 1.22
C GLN A 42 -0.84 9.31 1.10
N LYS A 43 -0.37 8.60 2.12
CA LYS A 43 0.97 7.97 2.12
C LYS A 43 1.02 6.67 1.33
N THR A 44 -0.10 6.01 1.07
CA THR A 44 -0.17 4.68 0.43
C THR A 44 0.50 4.63 -0.96
N PRO A 45 0.27 5.59 -1.89
CA PRO A 45 0.96 5.60 -3.19
C PRO A 45 2.49 5.69 -3.06
N ALA A 46 2.97 6.57 -2.19
CA ALA A 46 4.40 6.73 -1.94
C ALA A 46 5.00 5.48 -1.27
N PHE A 47 4.29 4.85 -0.34
CA PHE A 47 4.68 3.59 0.28
C PHE A 47 4.88 2.49 -0.77
N TRP A 48 3.96 2.34 -1.72
CA TRP A 48 4.10 1.40 -2.81
C TRP A 48 5.33 1.70 -3.69
N ARG A 49 5.41 2.91 -4.26
CA ARG A 49 6.40 3.24 -5.29
C ARG A 49 7.81 3.43 -4.73
N LYS A 50 7.93 4.00 -3.53
CA LYS A 50 9.23 4.38 -2.94
C LYS A 50 9.78 3.36 -1.95
N TYR A 51 8.93 2.47 -1.42
CA TYR A 51 9.37 1.48 -0.43
C TYR A 51 9.12 0.05 -0.89
N VAL A 52 7.88 -0.34 -1.21
CA VAL A 52 7.57 -1.74 -1.54
C VAL A 52 8.20 -2.17 -2.86
N MET A 53 7.98 -1.41 -3.94
CA MET A 53 8.46 -1.79 -5.27
C MET A 53 10.00 -1.88 -5.36
N PRO A 54 10.78 -0.91 -4.82
CA PRO A 54 12.23 -1.02 -4.79
C PRO A 54 12.73 -2.26 -4.04
N ARG A 55 12.10 -2.63 -2.91
CA ARG A 55 12.44 -3.85 -2.16
C ARG A 55 12.10 -5.11 -2.94
N VAL A 56 10.93 -5.15 -3.58
CA VAL A 56 10.52 -6.28 -4.43
C VAL A 56 11.50 -6.49 -5.60
N GLN A 57 12.04 -5.41 -6.15
CA GLN A 57 13.01 -5.47 -7.24
C GLN A 57 14.44 -5.83 -6.76
N LYS A 58 14.90 -5.25 -5.65
CA LYS A 58 16.29 -5.37 -5.19
C LYS A 58 16.46 -6.45 -4.13
N ASP A 59 15.83 -6.25 -2.98
CA ASP A 59 15.99 -7.12 -1.80
C ASP A 59 15.41 -8.51 -2.03
N PHE A 60 14.30 -8.59 -2.76
CA PHE A 60 13.67 -9.84 -3.17
C PHE A 60 14.04 -10.26 -4.59
N GLN A 61 15.13 -9.70 -5.14
CA GLN A 61 15.73 -10.10 -6.43
C GLN A 61 14.75 -10.18 -7.61
N GLY A 62 13.68 -9.39 -7.60
CA GLY A 62 12.70 -9.38 -8.69
C GLY A 62 11.88 -10.66 -8.81
N LEU A 63 11.69 -11.43 -7.72
CA LEU A 63 10.93 -12.69 -7.73
C LEU A 63 9.50 -12.56 -8.28
N HIS A 64 8.91 -11.38 -8.25
CA HIS A 64 7.59 -11.12 -8.85
C HIS A 64 7.52 -11.47 -10.36
N ARG A 65 8.64 -11.48 -11.09
CA ARG A 65 8.68 -11.86 -12.53
C ARG A 65 8.28 -13.30 -12.79
N TYR A 66 8.40 -14.18 -11.79
CA TYR A 66 7.88 -15.55 -11.92
C TYR A 66 6.35 -15.62 -11.95
N LEU A 67 5.67 -14.53 -11.59
CA LEU A 67 4.22 -14.38 -11.70
C LEU A 67 3.79 -13.78 -13.05
N SER A 68 4.74 -13.41 -13.91
CA SER A 68 4.48 -12.86 -15.24
C SER A 68 4.03 -13.94 -16.22
N GLN A 69 3.05 -13.62 -17.06
CA GLN A 69 2.52 -14.53 -18.08
C GLN A 69 2.44 -13.83 -19.44
N PRO A 70 3.17 -14.28 -20.48
CA PRO A 70 4.17 -15.36 -20.45
C PRO A 70 5.46 -14.97 -19.71
N TYR A 71 6.17 -15.93 -19.11
CA TYR A 71 7.46 -15.67 -18.46
C TYR A 71 8.57 -15.37 -19.50
N PRO A 72 9.56 -14.51 -19.19
CA PRO A 72 9.69 -13.68 -17.99
C PRO A 72 9.08 -12.27 -18.11
N ASP A 73 8.74 -11.85 -19.33
CA ASP A 73 8.48 -10.44 -19.65
C ASP A 73 6.99 -10.09 -19.83
N GLY A 74 6.10 -11.06 -19.62
CA GLY A 74 4.66 -10.86 -19.68
C GLY A 74 4.11 -10.05 -18.49
N PRO A 75 2.86 -9.59 -18.59
CA PRO A 75 2.19 -8.92 -17.49
C PRO A 75 2.06 -9.81 -16.26
N SER A 76 2.12 -9.18 -15.08
CA SER A 76 1.75 -9.80 -13.82
C SER A 76 0.42 -9.24 -13.36
N LEU A 77 -0.66 -10.03 -13.51
CA LEU A 77 -2.01 -9.63 -13.08
C LEU A 77 -2.03 -9.16 -11.62
N TYR A 78 -1.19 -9.76 -10.77
CA TYR A 78 -1.05 -9.35 -9.37
C TYR A 78 -0.56 -7.90 -9.24
N LEU A 79 0.48 -7.52 -9.98
CA LEU A 79 1.02 -6.16 -9.96
C LEU A 79 0.07 -5.16 -10.63
N GLU A 80 -0.57 -5.54 -11.74
CA GLU A 80 -1.55 -4.69 -12.42
C GLU A 80 -2.72 -4.32 -11.49
N CYS A 81 -3.24 -5.29 -10.74
CA CYS A 81 -4.27 -5.03 -9.74
C CYS A 81 -3.80 -4.09 -8.62
N ILE A 82 -2.53 -4.15 -8.23
CA ILE A 82 -1.97 -3.21 -7.25
C ILE A 82 -1.90 -1.80 -7.86
N GLU A 83 -1.31 -1.67 -9.04
CA GLU A 83 -1.16 -0.37 -9.71
C GLU A 83 -2.53 0.28 -9.96
N ALA A 84 -3.52 -0.48 -10.44
CA ALA A 84 -4.87 0.02 -10.63
C ALA A 84 -5.50 0.54 -9.33
N ASN A 85 -5.24 -0.12 -8.19
CA ASN A 85 -5.69 0.36 -6.89
C ASN A 85 -4.93 1.61 -6.43
N ILE A 86 -3.63 1.70 -6.69
CA ILE A 86 -2.84 2.90 -6.38
C ILE A 86 -3.34 4.10 -7.20
N GLU A 87 -3.57 3.92 -8.50
CA GLU A 87 -4.15 4.96 -9.35
C GLU A 87 -5.55 5.38 -8.88
N ARG A 88 -6.36 4.42 -8.39
CA ARG A 88 -7.67 4.73 -7.81
C ARG A 88 -7.56 5.58 -6.56
N VAL A 89 -6.58 5.31 -5.69
CA VAL A 89 -6.28 6.18 -4.53
C VAL A 89 -5.93 7.59 -4.99
N GLU A 90 -5.04 7.73 -5.96
CA GLU A 90 -4.57 9.05 -6.44
C GLU A 90 -5.69 9.86 -7.09
N ARG A 91 -6.57 9.21 -7.86
CA ARG A 91 -7.76 9.86 -8.43
C ARG A 91 -8.70 10.38 -7.35
N THR A 92 -8.98 9.57 -6.32
CA THR A 92 -9.84 9.99 -5.20
C THR A 92 -9.22 11.17 -4.43
N LEU A 93 -7.91 11.14 -4.19
CA LEU A 93 -7.20 12.23 -3.51
C LEU A 93 -7.22 13.53 -4.33
N SER A 94 -7.02 13.44 -5.64
CA SER A 94 -7.07 14.59 -6.54
C SER A 94 -8.48 15.19 -6.61
N ALA A 95 -9.51 14.35 -6.68
CA ALA A 95 -10.90 14.79 -6.68
C ALA A 95 -11.33 15.43 -5.36
N ALA A 96 -10.76 15.02 -4.22
CA ALA A 96 -11.04 15.62 -2.92
C ALA A 96 -10.30 16.95 -2.68
N ALA A 97 -9.31 17.29 -3.51
CA ALA A 97 -8.52 18.51 -3.42
C ALA A 97 -8.98 19.61 -4.39
N ALA A 98 -9.87 19.28 -5.33
CA ALA A 98 -10.49 20.19 -6.29
C ALA A 98 -11.79 20.79 -5.73
#